data_AF-A0A080Z482-F1
#
_entry.id   AF-A0A080Z482-F1
#
_cell.length_a   1.000
_cell.length_b   1.000
_cell.length_c   1.000
_cell.angle_alpha   90.00
_cell.angle_beta   90.00
_cell.angle_gamma   90.00
#
_symmetry.space_group_name_H-M   'P 1'
#
loop_
_entity.id
_entity.type
_entity.pdbx_description
1 polymer ?
#
loop_
_entity_poly.entity_id
_entity_poly.type
_entity_poly.pdbx_seq_one_letter_code
_entity_poly.pdbx_strand_id
1 'polypeptide(L)'
;MFNLLQLKKNGDKLFDSPVLSTWSSYVAKKNPGREDETMFSVLQKHYKNDILAKMFSEAKEKPTMKIIASRLEGELWQSEGQTAGKLFTTLKLDETGEGLFEAPMFASWAAYVKRLSQYEKNPNEFVIFSELEKRYDYVDLARMLYNAERQADNTSGAGKDTVKLLSALRKQQYKQWMTEKGLDPERLSLIITRRQDSRNNGVLLGFYDFYRANGGPKFV
;
A
#
# COMPACT_ATOMS: atom_id res chain seq x y z
N MET A 1 24.26 20.22 6.94
CA MET A 1 24.63 18.81 6.70
C MET A 1 24.60 18.44 5.22
N PHE A 2 23.48 18.59 4.49
CA PHE A 2 23.39 18.27 3.06
C PHE A 2 24.51 18.90 2.19
N ASN A 3 24.70 20.22 2.30
CA ASN A 3 25.78 20.93 1.59
C ASN A 3 27.18 20.57 2.11
N LEU A 4 27.32 20.30 3.41
CA LEU A 4 28.59 19.93 4.04
C LEU A 4 29.12 18.62 3.48
N LEU A 5 28.22 17.66 3.26
CA LEU A 5 28.51 16.37 2.63
C LEU A 5 28.60 16.45 1.10
N GLN A 6 28.50 17.67 0.53
CA GLN A 6 28.58 17.94 -0.90
C GLN A 6 27.57 17.16 -1.76
N LEU A 7 26.46 16.69 -1.18
CA LEU A 7 25.47 15.83 -1.85
C LEU A 7 24.82 16.49 -3.08
N LYS A 8 24.78 17.83 -3.12
CA LYS A 8 24.33 18.58 -4.31
C LYS A 8 25.19 18.28 -5.55
N LYS A 9 26.50 18.03 -5.39
CA LYS A 9 27.41 17.78 -6.52
C LYS A 9 27.13 16.46 -7.22
N ASN A 10 26.48 15.51 -6.54
CA ASN A 10 26.11 14.23 -7.10
C ASN A 10 24.95 14.34 -8.11
N GLY A 11 24.22 15.46 -8.15
CA GLY A 11 23.12 15.66 -9.08
C GLY A 11 22.05 14.55 -8.98
N ASP A 12 21.67 14.00 -10.12
CA ASP A 12 20.75 12.86 -10.23
C ASP A 12 21.28 11.57 -9.59
N LYS A 13 22.61 11.41 -9.48
CA LYS A 13 23.27 10.28 -8.81
C LYS A 13 23.40 10.45 -7.30
N LEU A 14 22.60 11.31 -6.68
CA LEU A 14 22.60 11.51 -5.23
C LEU A 14 22.35 10.20 -4.46
N PHE A 15 21.49 9.33 -4.97
CA PHE A 15 21.16 8.04 -4.36
C PHE A 15 22.28 6.99 -4.46
N ASP A 16 23.34 7.28 -5.23
CA ASP A 16 24.57 6.48 -5.29
C ASP A 16 25.65 6.98 -4.33
N SER A 17 25.40 8.08 -3.63
CA SER A 17 26.40 8.69 -2.78
C SER A 17 26.71 7.82 -1.55
N PRO A 18 27.99 7.50 -1.29
CA PRO A 18 28.37 6.70 -0.12
C PRO A 18 28.09 7.42 1.22
N VAL A 19 27.90 8.75 1.19
CA VAL A 19 27.60 9.56 2.38
C VAL A 19 26.11 9.84 2.55
N LEU A 20 25.24 9.26 1.70
CA LEU A 20 23.79 9.40 1.81
C LEU A 20 23.26 8.84 3.15
N SER A 21 23.80 7.70 3.59
CA SER A 21 23.43 7.06 4.86
C SER A 21 23.75 7.96 6.06
N THR A 22 24.89 8.65 6.04
CA THR A 22 25.27 9.64 7.06
C THR A 22 24.29 10.80 7.11
N TRP A 23 23.87 11.32 5.94
CA TRP A 23 22.87 12.38 5.89
C TRP A 23 21.51 11.92 6.38
N SER A 24 21.05 10.73 5.94
CA SER A 24 19.79 10.13 6.38
C SER A 24 19.77 9.95 7.91
N SER A 25 20.86 9.45 8.48
CA SER A 25 21.00 9.26 9.94
C SER A 25 20.97 10.58 10.70
N TYR A 26 21.61 11.62 10.15
CA TYR A 26 21.55 12.97 10.72
C TYR A 26 20.11 13.52 10.71
N VAL A 27 19.38 13.35 9.61
CA VAL A 27 17.98 13.77 9.51
C VAL A 27 17.11 13.02 10.52
N ALA A 28 17.29 11.70 10.64
CA ALA A 28 16.59 10.87 11.62
C ALA A 28 16.81 11.31 13.07
N LYS A 29 18.06 11.66 13.41
CA LYS A 29 18.37 12.20 14.73
C LYS A 29 17.75 13.58 14.97
N LYS A 30 17.62 14.40 13.92
CA LYS A 30 17.13 15.77 14.05
C LYS A 30 15.62 15.86 14.13
N ASN A 31 14.91 15.09 13.32
CA ASN A 31 13.45 15.09 13.20
C ASN A 31 12.90 13.66 13.24
N PRO A 32 12.94 12.99 14.41
CA PRO A 32 12.47 11.62 14.54
C PRO A 32 10.98 11.50 14.19
N GLY A 33 10.64 10.51 13.36
CA GLY A 33 9.28 10.26 12.84
C GLY A 33 8.86 11.15 11.65
N ARG A 34 9.70 12.12 11.24
CA ARG A 34 9.48 13.01 10.09
C ARG A 34 10.69 13.07 9.18
N GLU A 35 11.41 11.97 9.09
CA GLU A 35 12.66 11.88 8.35
C GLU A 35 12.43 12.06 6.86
N ASP A 36 11.43 11.37 6.32
CA ASP A 36 11.10 11.39 4.90
C ASP A 36 10.64 12.80 4.47
N GLU A 37 9.71 13.42 5.21
CA GLU A 37 9.25 14.81 5.03
C GLU A 37 10.43 15.79 5.03
N THR A 38 11.35 15.62 5.98
CA THR A 38 12.54 16.48 6.12
C THR A 38 13.52 16.29 4.97
N MET A 39 13.81 15.03 4.60
CA MET A 39 14.70 14.70 3.48
C MET A 39 14.12 15.26 2.18
N PHE A 40 12.85 15.00 1.91
CA PHE A 40 12.15 15.49 0.73
C PHE A 40 12.17 17.03 0.64
N SER A 41 11.85 17.73 1.74
CA SER A 41 11.88 19.20 1.80
C SER A 41 13.26 19.79 1.49
N VAL A 42 14.34 19.08 1.82
CA VAL A 42 15.71 19.49 1.44
C VAL A 42 15.96 19.22 -0.04
N LEU A 43 15.58 18.06 -0.56
CA LEU A 43 15.74 17.69 -1.96
C LEU A 43 14.96 18.65 -2.89
N GLN A 44 13.74 19.04 -2.51
CA GLN A 44 12.88 19.94 -3.28
C GLN A 44 13.44 21.37 -3.43
N LYS A 45 14.37 21.78 -2.56
CA LYS A 45 15.11 23.06 -2.70
C LYS A 45 16.18 23.02 -3.79
N HIS A 46 16.53 21.83 -4.27
CA HIS A 46 17.65 21.63 -5.18
C HIS A 46 17.26 20.99 -6.51
N TYR A 47 16.16 20.25 -6.52
CA TYR A 47 15.68 19.53 -7.69
C TYR A 47 14.21 19.84 -7.93
N LYS A 48 13.83 19.97 -9.20
CA LYS A 48 12.42 20.06 -9.60
C LYS A 48 11.73 18.71 -9.40
N ASN A 49 10.40 18.73 -9.26
CA ASN A 49 9.59 17.54 -9.01
C ASN A 49 9.74 16.44 -10.08
N ASP A 50 9.84 16.82 -11.36
CA ASP A 50 10.05 15.89 -12.48
C ASP A 50 11.41 15.17 -12.39
N ILE A 51 12.45 15.90 -11.98
CA ILE A 51 13.78 15.33 -11.72
C ILE A 51 13.74 14.41 -10.50
N LEU A 52 13.05 14.82 -9.42
CA LEU A 52 12.88 13.97 -8.22
C LEU A 52 12.15 12.67 -8.54
N ALA A 53 11.08 12.72 -9.33
CA ALA A 53 10.33 11.54 -9.77
C ALA A 53 11.24 10.53 -10.50
N LYS A 54 12.10 11.03 -11.40
CA LYS A 54 13.09 10.21 -12.10
C LYS A 54 14.12 9.60 -11.13
N MET A 55 14.69 10.41 -10.24
CA MET A 55 15.67 9.95 -9.25
C MET A 55 15.09 8.86 -8.33
N PHE A 56 13.84 9.02 -7.86
CA PHE A 56 13.18 8.02 -7.03
C PHE A 56 12.86 6.74 -7.81
N SER A 57 12.44 6.86 -9.07
CA SER A 57 12.25 5.70 -9.95
C SER A 57 13.55 4.91 -10.13
N GLU A 58 14.66 5.57 -10.44
CA GLU A 58 15.97 4.91 -10.58
C GLU A 58 16.48 4.32 -9.26
N ALA A 59 16.24 4.99 -8.13
CA ALA A 59 16.62 4.49 -6.82
C ALA A 59 15.79 3.27 -6.40
N LYS A 60 14.54 3.12 -6.88
CA LYS A 60 13.69 1.95 -6.59
C LYS A 60 14.19 0.66 -7.24
N GLU A 61 14.95 0.75 -8.33
CA GLU A 61 15.59 -0.40 -8.98
C GLU A 61 16.71 -1.02 -8.12
N LYS A 62 17.20 -0.28 -7.11
CA LYS A 62 18.25 -0.77 -6.19
C LYS A 62 17.57 -1.37 -4.95
N PRO A 63 17.78 -2.67 -4.64
CA PRO A 63 17.14 -3.31 -3.50
C PRO A 63 17.36 -2.60 -2.16
N THR A 64 18.55 -2.02 -1.95
CA THR A 64 18.91 -1.30 -0.72
C THR A 64 18.16 0.03 -0.58
N MET A 65 17.79 0.68 -1.70
CA MET A 65 17.16 2.00 -1.71
C MET A 65 15.65 1.96 -1.95
N LYS A 66 15.11 0.84 -2.43
CA LYS A 66 13.69 0.67 -2.78
C LYS A 66 12.73 1.22 -1.73
N ILE A 67 12.97 0.92 -0.46
CA ILE A 67 12.10 1.36 0.65
C ILE A 67 12.15 2.89 0.82
N ILE A 68 13.35 3.47 0.89
CA ILE A 68 13.54 4.92 1.08
C ILE A 68 13.01 5.69 -0.14
N ALA A 69 13.32 5.22 -1.35
CA ALA A 69 12.87 5.85 -2.58
C ALA A 69 11.34 5.83 -2.71
N SER A 70 10.68 4.73 -2.36
CA SER A 70 9.21 4.65 -2.35
C SER A 70 8.59 5.61 -1.31
N ARG A 71 9.23 5.79 -0.15
CA ARG A 71 8.79 6.77 0.85
C ARG A 71 9.00 8.20 0.36
N LEU A 72 10.11 8.52 -0.28
CA LEU A 72 10.33 9.87 -0.82
C LEU A 72 9.39 10.18 -2.01
N GLU A 73 9.08 9.18 -2.84
CA GLU A 73 8.08 9.31 -3.90
C GLU A 73 6.68 9.61 -3.32
N GLY A 74 6.32 9.02 -2.18
CA GLY A 74 5.09 9.38 -1.49
C GLY A 74 5.06 10.83 -0.96
N GLU A 75 6.18 11.39 -0.50
CA GLU A 75 6.27 12.82 -0.15
C GLU A 75 6.08 13.70 -1.39
N LEU A 76 6.63 13.28 -2.54
CA LEU A 76 6.45 13.97 -3.80
C LEU A 76 4.98 14.05 -4.19
N TRP A 77 4.27 12.92 -4.20
CA TRP A 77 2.83 12.90 -4.50
C TRP A 77 2.04 13.78 -3.54
N GLN A 78 2.36 13.74 -2.25
CA GLN A 78 1.71 14.61 -1.26
C GLN A 78 1.98 16.10 -1.54
N SER A 79 3.21 16.47 -1.90
CA SER A 79 3.56 17.84 -2.27
C SER A 79 2.84 18.35 -3.52
N GLU A 80 2.44 17.44 -4.41
CA GLU A 80 1.65 17.71 -5.61
C GLU A 80 0.14 17.73 -5.36
N GLY A 81 -0.27 17.67 -4.09
CA GLY A 81 -1.67 17.66 -3.68
C GLY A 81 -2.41 16.41 -4.14
N GLN A 82 -1.70 15.28 -4.29
CA GLN A 82 -2.37 14.01 -4.51
C GLN A 82 -3.14 13.61 -3.26
N THR A 83 -4.38 13.16 -3.46
CA THR A 83 -5.14 12.45 -2.43
C THR A 83 -5.09 10.95 -2.76
N ALA A 84 -5.46 10.09 -1.81
CA ALA A 84 -5.62 8.65 -2.07
C ALA A 84 -6.44 8.40 -3.35
N GLY A 85 -7.57 9.10 -3.49
CA GLY A 85 -8.44 8.97 -4.64
C GLY A 85 -7.91 9.55 -5.95
N LYS A 86 -7.22 10.70 -5.91
CA LYS A 86 -6.62 11.31 -7.10
C LYS A 86 -5.44 10.49 -7.62
N LEU A 87 -4.61 9.96 -6.70
CA LEU A 87 -3.49 9.10 -7.06
C LEU A 87 -3.99 7.78 -7.65
N PHE A 88 -5.10 7.22 -7.17
CA PHE A 88 -5.70 6.00 -7.72
C PHE A 88 -5.94 6.12 -9.24
N THR A 89 -6.58 7.22 -9.67
CA THR A 89 -6.82 7.51 -11.09
C THR A 89 -5.54 7.92 -11.83
N THR A 90 -4.63 8.68 -11.19
CA THR A 90 -3.33 9.04 -11.80
C THR A 90 -2.51 7.79 -12.15
N LEU A 91 -2.61 6.75 -11.33
CA LEU A 91 -1.97 5.45 -11.52
C LEU A 91 -2.79 4.49 -12.39
N LYS A 92 -3.93 4.95 -12.94
CA LYS A 92 -4.86 4.19 -13.78
C LYS A 92 -5.38 2.90 -13.13
N LEU A 93 -5.50 2.89 -11.80
CA LEU A 93 -6.00 1.74 -11.05
C LEU A 93 -7.53 1.59 -11.18
N ASP A 94 -8.22 2.63 -11.63
CA ASP A 94 -9.63 2.59 -12.00
C ASP A 94 -9.88 1.89 -13.34
N GLU A 95 -8.87 1.83 -14.21
CA GLU A 95 -8.95 1.17 -15.52
C GLU A 95 -8.67 -0.35 -15.45
N THR A 96 -8.24 -0.88 -14.29
CA THR A 96 -7.79 -2.28 -14.17
C THR A 96 -8.93 -3.28 -14.02
N GLY A 97 -10.14 -2.82 -13.70
CA GLY A 97 -11.29 -3.67 -13.44
C GLY A 97 -11.01 -4.74 -12.37
N GLU A 98 -11.32 -6.00 -12.70
CA GLU A 98 -11.12 -7.17 -11.82
C GLU A 98 -9.64 -7.46 -11.49
N GLY A 99 -8.68 -6.93 -12.26
CA GLY A 99 -7.23 -7.13 -12.08
C GLY A 99 -6.54 -6.08 -11.20
N LEU A 100 -7.28 -5.42 -10.30
CA LEU A 100 -6.77 -4.33 -9.46
C LEU A 100 -5.59 -4.75 -8.58
N PHE A 101 -5.66 -5.91 -7.94
CA PHE A 101 -4.67 -6.33 -6.95
C PHE A 101 -3.38 -6.85 -7.60
N GLU A 102 -3.45 -7.19 -8.89
CA GLU A 102 -2.36 -7.60 -9.76
C GLU A 102 -1.69 -6.40 -10.45
N ALA A 103 -2.33 -5.23 -10.42
CA ALA A 103 -1.81 -4.03 -11.06
C ALA A 103 -0.45 -3.61 -10.44
N PRO A 104 0.60 -3.39 -11.24
CA PRO A 104 1.94 -3.10 -10.74
C PRO A 104 2.02 -1.91 -9.77
N MET A 105 1.14 -0.92 -9.95
CA MET A 105 1.12 0.30 -9.14
C MET A 105 0.23 0.20 -7.88
N PHE A 106 -0.53 -0.89 -7.71
CA PHE A 106 -1.44 -1.04 -6.57
C PHE A 106 -0.68 -1.06 -5.23
N ALA A 107 0.45 -1.78 -5.14
CA ALA A 107 1.25 -1.84 -3.93
C ALA A 107 1.77 -0.45 -3.50
N SER A 108 2.20 0.37 -4.48
CA SER A 108 2.65 1.74 -4.25
C SER A 108 1.51 2.64 -3.77
N TRP A 109 0.33 2.52 -4.39
CA TRP A 109 -0.87 3.22 -3.97
C TRP A 109 -1.29 2.84 -2.54
N ALA A 110 -1.34 1.54 -2.23
CA ALA A 110 -1.70 1.05 -0.90
C ALA A 110 -0.72 1.54 0.20
N ALA A 111 0.58 1.57 -0.11
CA ALA A 111 1.59 2.13 0.78
C ALA A 111 1.38 3.64 1.00
N TYR A 112 1.04 4.38 -0.07
CA TYR A 112 0.73 5.80 0.02
C TYR A 112 -0.51 6.09 0.87
N VAL A 113 -1.59 5.32 0.71
CA VAL A 113 -2.81 5.46 1.53
C VAL A 113 -2.51 5.28 3.01
N LYS A 114 -1.74 4.24 3.38
CA LYS A 114 -1.29 4.04 4.76
C LYS A 114 -0.48 5.23 5.28
N ARG A 115 0.38 5.78 4.42
CA ARG A 115 1.24 6.92 4.75
C ARG A 115 0.44 8.18 5.03
N LEU A 116 -0.62 8.46 4.27
CA LEU A 116 -1.48 9.63 4.51
C LEU A 116 -2.08 9.63 5.93
N SER A 117 -2.40 8.45 6.48
CA SER A 117 -2.92 8.31 7.84
C SER A 117 -1.85 8.28 8.94
N GLN A 118 -0.55 8.26 8.61
CA GLN A 118 0.51 7.94 9.59
C GLN A 118 0.67 8.97 10.71
N TYR A 119 0.18 10.20 10.49
CA TYR A 119 0.22 11.29 11.47
C TYR A 119 -1.12 11.54 12.15
N GLU A 120 -2.15 10.75 11.84
CA GLU A 120 -3.43 10.83 12.53
C GLU A 120 -3.28 10.32 13.97
N LYS A 121 -3.98 10.98 14.90
CA LYS A 121 -3.94 10.60 16.32
C LYS A 121 -4.47 9.18 16.55
N ASN A 122 -5.50 8.80 15.78
CA ASN A 122 -6.14 7.49 15.81
C ASN A 122 -6.29 7.00 14.36
N PRO A 123 -5.23 6.44 13.76
CA PRO A 123 -5.26 6.02 12.37
C PRO A 123 -6.26 4.87 12.19
N ASN A 124 -7.10 4.96 11.18
CA ASN A 124 -7.99 3.86 10.82
C ASN A 124 -7.16 2.65 10.35
N GLU A 125 -7.33 1.51 11.00
CA GLU A 125 -6.59 0.29 10.65
C GLU A 125 -6.90 -0.18 9.21
N PHE A 126 -8.10 0.13 8.72
CA PHE A 126 -8.65 -0.31 7.44
C PHE A 126 -8.63 0.77 6.36
N VAL A 127 -7.73 1.77 6.45
CA VAL A 127 -7.65 2.90 5.49
C VAL A 127 -7.62 2.47 4.03
N ILE A 128 -6.91 1.39 3.68
CA ILE A 128 -6.86 0.90 2.29
C ILE A 128 -8.26 0.47 1.83
N PHE A 129 -8.94 -0.38 2.61
CA PHE A 129 -10.29 -0.83 2.28
C PHE A 129 -11.30 0.31 2.37
N SER A 130 -11.15 1.24 3.30
CA SER A 130 -12.01 2.43 3.39
C SER A 130 -11.90 3.31 2.15
N GLU A 131 -10.74 3.40 1.52
CA GLU A 131 -10.58 4.10 0.24
C GLU A 131 -11.11 3.28 -0.95
N LEU A 132 -10.89 1.96 -0.96
CA LEU A 132 -11.40 1.08 -2.03
C LEU A 132 -12.94 0.98 -2.00
N GLU A 133 -13.55 0.91 -0.82
CA GLU A 133 -15.00 0.80 -0.62
C GLU A 133 -15.77 2.08 -1.03
N LYS A 134 -15.08 3.19 -1.27
CA LYS A 134 -15.69 4.38 -1.91
C LYS A 134 -16.04 4.14 -3.38
N ARG A 135 -15.50 3.09 -3.99
CA ARG A 135 -15.55 2.82 -5.44
C ARG A 135 -16.05 1.41 -5.78
N TYR A 136 -15.78 0.46 -4.90
CA TYR A 136 -16.12 -0.95 -5.09
C TYR A 136 -16.99 -1.43 -3.95
N ASP A 137 -17.92 -2.33 -4.25
CA ASP A 137 -18.61 -3.08 -3.21
C ASP A 137 -17.61 -3.96 -2.44
N TYR A 138 -17.79 -4.08 -1.12
CA TYR A 138 -16.85 -4.80 -0.26
C TYR A 138 -16.82 -6.30 -0.53
N VAL A 139 -17.92 -6.89 -1.04
CA VAL A 139 -17.97 -8.30 -1.46
C VAL A 139 -17.25 -8.46 -2.80
N ASP A 140 -17.40 -7.51 -3.72
CA ASP A 140 -16.67 -7.53 -4.99
C ASP A 140 -15.16 -7.41 -4.78
N LEU A 141 -14.72 -6.53 -3.87
CA LEU A 141 -13.31 -6.48 -3.46
C LEU A 141 -12.80 -7.82 -2.93
N ALA A 142 -13.61 -8.55 -2.16
CA ALA A 142 -13.22 -9.85 -1.63
C ALA A 142 -13.09 -10.90 -2.74
N ARG A 143 -13.99 -10.88 -3.73
CA ARG A 143 -13.92 -11.77 -4.89
C ARG A 143 -12.69 -11.47 -5.76
N MET A 144 -12.40 -10.20 -6.00
CA MET A 144 -11.21 -9.75 -6.72
C MET A 144 -9.94 -10.19 -5.98
N LEU A 145 -9.87 -9.98 -4.66
CA LEU A 145 -8.71 -10.35 -3.85
C LEU A 145 -8.50 -11.87 -3.77
N TYR A 146 -9.58 -12.65 -3.61
CA TYR A 146 -9.53 -14.11 -3.65
C TYR A 146 -8.98 -14.61 -4.99
N ASN A 147 -9.42 -14.02 -6.10
CA ASN A 147 -8.93 -14.36 -7.43
C ASN A 147 -7.44 -14.03 -7.59
N ALA A 148 -7.01 -12.86 -7.13
CA ALA A 148 -5.61 -12.44 -7.17
C ALA A 148 -4.70 -13.39 -6.37
N GLU A 149 -5.12 -13.81 -5.17
CA GLU A 149 -4.37 -14.82 -4.39
C GLU A 149 -4.28 -16.15 -5.14
N ARG A 150 -5.39 -16.63 -5.72
CA ARG A 150 -5.41 -17.88 -6.49
C ARG A 150 -4.47 -17.83 -7.70
N GLN A 151 -4.44 -16.71 -8.41
CA GLN A 151 -3.52 -16.54 -9.54
C GLN A 151 -2.07 -16.49 -9.08
N ALA A 152 -1.77 -15.82 -7.96
CA ALA A 152 -0.43 -15.74 -7.41
C ALA A 152 0.09 -17.12 -6.97
N ASP A 153 -0.76 -17.96 -6.36
CA ASP A 153 -0.40 -19.33 -5.97
C ASP A 153 -0.16 -20.24 -7.17
N ASN A 154 -0.91 -20.05 -8.25
CA ASN A 154 -0.81 -20.87 -9.46
C ASN A 154 0.34 -20.44 -10.39
N THR A 155 0.86 -19.23 -10.22
CA THR A 155 1.93 -18.68 -11.07
C THR A 155 3.28 -18.88 -10.40
N SER A 156 4.12 -19.77 -10.95
CA SER A 156 5.48 -20.05 -10.43
C SER A 156 6.42 -18.84 -10.39
N GLY A 157 6.00 -17.69 -10.95
CA GLY A 157 6.73 -16.42 -10.95
C GLY A 157 6.12 -15.29 -10.11
N ALA A 158 5.02 -15.52 -9.38
CA ALA A 158 4.50 -14.50 -8.48
C ALA A 158 5.53 -14.21 -7.37
N GLY A 159 5.97 -12.95 -7.28
CA GLY A 159 6.97 -12.54 -6.30
C GLY A 159 6.47 -12.81 -4.87
N LYS A 160 7.36 -13.31 -4.00
CA LYS A 160 7.06 -13.57 -2.58
C LYS A 160 6.42 -12.38 -1.87
N ASP A 161 6.76 -11.16 -2.28
CA ASP A 161 6.20 -9.93 -1.71
C ASP A 161 4.75 -9.69 -2.13
N THR A 162 4.37 -10.05 -3.36
CA THR A 162 2.99 -9.98 -3.84
C THR A 162 2.09 -10.92 -3.04
N VAL A 163 2.50 -12.18 -2.88
CA VAL A 163 1.73 -13.17 -2.10
C VAL A 163 1.53 -12.71 -0.65
N LYS A 164 2.59 -12.18 -0.03
CA LYS A 164 2.50 -11.61 1.33
C LYS A 164 1.54 -10.42 1.41
N LEU A 165 1.58 -9.51 0.43
CA LEU A 165 0.71 -8.34 0.38
C LEU A 165 -0.76 -8.77 0.26
N LEU A 166 -1.08 -9.66 -0.67
CA LEU A 166 -2.44 -10.15 -0.88
C LEU A 166 -2.98 -10.86 0.38
N SER A 167 -2.17 -11.71 1.01
CA SER A 167 -2.53 -12.38 2.26
C SER A 167 -2.77 -11.38 3.41
N ALA A 168 -1.93 -10.35 3.52
CA ALA A 168 -2.10 -9.30 4.52
C ALA A 168 -3.40 -8.50 4.29
N LEU A 169 -3.70 -8.17 3.03
CA LEU A 169 -4.94 -7.48 2.66
C LEU A 169 -6.16 -8.35 2.96
N ARG A 170 -6.13 -9.65 2.67
CA ARG A 170 -7.26 -10.55 2.96
C ARG A 170 -7.53 -10.61 4.46
N LYS A 171 -6.48 -10.76 5.28
CA LYS A 171 -6.62 -10.74 6.74
C LYS A 171 -7.20 -9.42 7.23
N GLN A 172 -6.77 -8.30 6.66
CA GLN A 172 -7.27 -6.98 7.00
C GLN A 172 -8.75 -6.82 6.60
N GLN A 173 -9.16 -7.30 5.43
CA GLN A 173 -10.55 -7.33 4.99
C GLN A 173 -11.44 -8.14 5.96
N TYR A 174 -11.02 -9.36 6.30
CA TYR A 174 -11.78 -10.22 7.20
C TYR A 174 -11.84 -9.67 8.62
N LYS A 175 -10.75 -9.06 9.09
CA LYS A 175 -10.77 -8.35 10.37
C LYS A 175 -11.80 -7.22 10.33
N GLN A 176 -11.82 -6.40 9.27
CA GLN A 176 -12.79 -5.32 9.12
C GLN A 176 -14.24 -5.83 9.15
N TRP A 177 -14.50 -6.92 8.42
CA TRP A 177 -15.82 -7.55 8.39
C TRP A 177 -16.27 -8.00 9.76
N MET A 178 -15.37 -8.62 10.53
CA MET A 178 -15.65 -9.09 11.88
C MET A 178 -15.83 -7.93 12.87
N THR A 179 -14.95 -6.92 12.85
CA THR A 179 -14.87 -5.91 13.93
C THR A 179 -15.66 -4.64 13.66
N GLU A 180 -15.67 -4.12 12.42
CA GLU A 180 -16.40 -2.90 12.08
C GLU A 180 -17.78 -3.17 11.51
N LYS A 181 -17.90 -4.21 10.66
CA LYS A 181 -19.17 -4.54 9.99
C LYS A 181 -20.02 -5.53 10.80
N GLY A 182 -19.49 -6.14 11.86
CA GLY A 182 -20.22 -7.09 12.71
C GLY A 182 -20.74 -8.31 11.94
N LEU A 183 -20.01 -8.74 10.90
CA LEU A 183 -20.34 -9.91 10.11
C LEU A 183 -19.86 -11.18 10.81
N ASP A 184 -20.71 -12.19 10.71
CA ASP A 184 -20.38 -13.59 10.97
C ASP A 184 -20.54 -14.39 9.65
N PRO A 185 -20.02 -15.63 9.57
CA PRO A 185 -20.18 -16.47 8.39
C PRO A 185 -21.63 -16.69 7.92
N GLU A 186 -22.61 -16.78 8.82
CA GLU A 186 -24.02 -16.94 8.43
C GLU A 186 -24.53 -15.69 7.72
N ARG A 187 -24.32 -14.51 8.30
CA ARG A 187 -24.67 -13.21 7.69
C ARG A 187 -23.95 -13.00 6.36
N LEU A 188 -22.66 -13.33 6.29
CA LEU A 188 -21.91 -13.24 5.05
C LEU A 188 -22.51 -14.18 3.99
N SER A 189 -22.89 -15.41 4.36
CA SER A 189 -23.49 -16.36 3.42
C SER A 189 -24.78 -15.82 2.78
N LEU A 190 -25.62 -15.13 3.55
CA LEU A 190 -26.86 -14.51 3.07
C LEU A 190 -26.61 -13.31 2.13
N ILE A 191 -25.49 -12.61 2.30
CA ILE A 191 -25.13 -11.45 1.48
C ILE A 191 -24.44 -11.92 0.18
N ILE A 192 -23.44 -12.79 0.31
CA ILE A 192 -22.55 -13.16 -0.80
C ILE A 192 -23.28 -13.98 -1.87
N THR A 193 -24.31 -14.74 -1.47
CA THR A 193 -25.11 -15.59 -2.38
C THR A 193 -26.15 -14.82 -3.20
N ARG A 194 -26.39 -13.52 -2.90
CA ARG A 194 -27.31 -12.67 -3.68
C ARG A 194 -26.90 -12.53 -5.15
N ARG A 195 -25.60 -12.63 -5.43
CA ARG A 195 -25.05 -12.74 -6.78
C ARG A 195 -24.35 -14.08 -6.92
N GLN A 196 -24.78 -14.90 -7.87
CA GLN A 196 -24.09 -16.14 -8.21
C GLN A 196 -22.72 -15.82 -8.80
N ASP A 197 -21.66 -16.25 -8.11
CA ASP A 197 -20.27 -16.09 -8.51
C ASP A 197 -19.48 -17.27 -7.94
N SER A 198 -18.66 -17.92 -8.77
CA SER A 198 -17.92 -19.14 -8.39
C SER A 198 -16.92 -18.89 -7.25
N ARG A 199 -16.50 -17.64 -7.04
CA ARG A 199 -15.56 -17.23 -6.00
C ARG A 199 -16.20 -17.12 -4.62
N ASN A 200 -17.53 -17.07 -4.53
CA ASN A 200 -18.27 -16.88 -3.28
C ASN A 200 -17.90 -17.93 -2.22
N ASN A 201 -17.81 -19.20 -2.61
CA ASN A 201 -17.49 -20.30 -1.69
C ASN A 201 -16.09 -20.15 -1.10
N GLY A 202 -15.12 -19.74 -1.92
CA GLY A 202 -13.75 -19.52 -1.47
C GLY A 202 -13.62 -18.35 -0.50
N VAL A 203 -14.31 -17.25 -0.78
CA VAL A 203 -14.38 -16.08 0.11
C VAL A 203 -15.04 -16.45 1.44
N LEU A 204 -16.20 -17.12 1.39
CA LEU A 204 -16.95 -17.53 2.59
C LEU A 204 -16.13 -18.49 3.46
N LEU A 205 -15.51 -19.50 2.87
CA LEU A 205 -14.67 -20.46 3.59
C LEU A 205 -13.47 -19.76 4.25
N GLY A 206 -12.78 -18.88 3.51
CA GLY A 206 -11.66 -18.12 4.06
C GLY A 206 -12.07 -17.21 5.22
N PHE A 207 -13.24 -16.57 5.13
CA PHE A 207 -13.75 -15.76 6.23
C PHE A 207 -14.15 -16.61 7.43
N TYR A 208 -14.78 -17.77 7.21
CA TYR A 208 -15.12 -18.72 8.27
C TYR A 208 -13.86 -19.16 9.05
N ASP A 209 -12.79 -19.55 8.36
CA ASP A 209 -11.54 -19.96 8.99
C ASP A 209 -10.92 -18.81 9.81
N PHE A 210 -10.92 -17.60 9.26
CA PHE A 210 -10.45 -16.41 9.98
C PHE A 210 -11.31 -16.12 11.22
N TYR A 211 -12.64 -16.12 11.08
CA TYR A 211 -13.57 -15.84 12.16
C TYR A 211 -13.39 -16.81 13.34
N ARG A 212 -13.26 -18.11 13.03
CA ARG A 212 -12.99 -19.17 14.01
C ARG A 212 -11.64 -18.99 14.70
N ALA A 213 -10.59 -18.67 13.95
CA ALA A 213 -9.25 -18.46 14.49
C ALA A 213 -9.16 -17.21 15.39
N ASN A 214 -10.07 -16.25 15.24
CA ASN A 214 -10.09 -14.99 16.00
C ASN A 214 -11.19 -14.95 17.08
N GLY A 215 -11.62 -16.11 17.58
CA GLY A 215 -12.52 -16.22 18.75
C GLY A 215 -14.01 -16.20 18.45
N GLY A 216 -14.40 -16.22 17.17
CA GLY A 216 -15.80 -16.37 16.78
C GLY A 216 -16.38 -17.74 17.16
N PRO A 217 -17.66 -17.83 17.61
CA PRO A 217 -18.29 -19.08 18.02
C PRO A 217 -18.39 -20.11 16.88
N LYS A 218 -18.65 -21.38 17.23
CA LYS A 218 -19.03 -22.39 16.23
C LYS A 218 -20.49 -22.19 15.90
N PHE A 219 -20.84 -22.25 14.63
CA PHE A 219 -22.22 -22.41 14.20
C PHE A 219 -22.61 -23.87 14.42
N VAL A 220 -23.77 -24.09 15.05
CA VAL A 220 -24.31 -25.40 15.44
C VAL A 220 -25.21 -25.93 14.34
#